data_AF-A0A453G767-F1
#
_entry.id   AF-A0A453G767-F1
#
_cell.length_a   1.000
_cell.length_b   1.000
_cell.length_c   1.000
_cell.angle_alpha   90.00
_cell.angle_beta   90.00
_cell.angle_gamma   90.00
#
_symmetry.space_group_name_H-M   'P 1'
#
loop_
_entity.id
_entity.type
_entity.pdbx_description
1 polymer ?
#
loop_
_entity_poly.entity_id
_entity_poly.type
_entity_poly.pdbx_seq_one_letter_code
_entity_poly.pdbx_strand_id
1 'polypeptide(L)' 'TLCGTCGTNDGKDEFWICCDNCEKWYHGKCVKITPARAEHIKHYRCPECTNGGSNSNKRVKT' A
#
# COMPACT_ATOMS: atom_id res chain seq x y z
N THR A 1 -11.61 -3.86 4.31
CA THR A 1 -10.37 -3.34 4.95
C THR A 1 -10.45 -1.84 4.98
N LEU A 2 -10.02 -1.16 6.05
CA LEU A 2 -9.95 0.31 6.06
C LEU A 2 -8.60 0.79 5.54
N CYS A 3 -8.62 1.87 4.76
CA CYS A 3 -7.41 2.51 4.27
C CYS A 3 -6.69 3.24 5.42
N GLY A 4 -5.40 2.95 5.60
CA GLY A 4 -4.56 3.60 6.61
C GLY A 4 -4.28 5.09 6.38
N THR A 5 -4.78 5.69 5.28
CA THR A 5 -4.65 7.13 4.99
C THR A 5 -5.99 7.87 5.10
N CYS A 6 -7.05 7.38 4.46
CA CYS A 6 -8.36 8.07 4.44
C CYS A 6 -9.41 7.46 5.37
N GLY A 7 -9.13 6.30 5.98
CA GLY A 7 -10.07 5.63 6.89
C GLY A 7 -11.30 5.00 6.22
N THR A 8 -11.43 5.07 4.89
CA THR A 8 -12.55 4.47 4.16
C THR A 8 -12.25 3.05 3.68
N ASN A 9 -13.31 2.29 3.39
CA ASN A 9 -13.27 1.00 2.72
C ASN A 9 -14.04 1.17 1.41
N ASP A 10 -13.37 1.73 0.40
CA ASP A 10 -13.98 1.86 -0.93
C ASP A 10 -14.12 0.47 -1.56
N GLY A 11 -15.11 0.30 -2.45
CA GLY A 11 -15.67 -0.98 -2.92
C GLY A 11 -14.71 -1.97 -3.61
N LYS A 12 -15.31 -3.00 -4.23
CA LYS A 12 -14.66 -4.26 -4.68
C LYS A 12 -13.66 -4.16 -5.84
N ASP A 13 -13.40 -2.98 -6.41
CA ASP A 13 -12.56 -2.82 -7.61
C ASP A 13 -11.46 -1.75 -7.47
N GLU A 14 -11.18 -1.33 -6.23
CA GLU A 14 -10.09 -0.38 -5.98
C GLU A 14 -8.74 -1.10 -5.86
N PHE A 15 -7.69 -0.53 -6.45
CA PHE A 15 -6.34 -1.08 -6.25
C PHE A 15 -5.82 -0.80 -4.83
N TRP A 16 -5.33 -1.83 -4.15
CA TRP A 16 -4.75 -1.72 -2.82
C TRP A 16 -3.34 -2.29 -2.72
N ILE A 17 -2.57 -1.71 -1.80
CA ILE A 17 -1.21 -2.13 -1.48
C ILE A 17 -1.02 -2.19 0.05
N CYS A 18 -0.33 -3.23 0.52
CA CYS A 18 -0.03 -3.44 1.94
C CYS A 18 1.39 -2.99 2.26
N CYS A 19 1.56 -2.19 3.32
CA CYS A 19 2.87 -1.79 3.81
C CYS A 19 3.59 -2.96 4.49
N ASP A 20 4.81 -3.22 4.07
CA ASP A 20 5.65 -4.31 4.56
C ASP A 20 6.21 -4.10 5.98
N ASN A 21 6.06 -2.89 6.54
CA ASN A 21 6.52 -2.54 7.88
C ASN A 21 5.41 -2.56 8.94
N CYS A 22 4.24 -2.00 8.63
CA CYS A 22 3.14 -1.87 9.59
C CYS A 22 1.93 -2.73 9.24
N GLU A 23 2.01 -3.48 8.14
CA GLU A 23 0.97 -4.41 7.63
C GLU A 23 -0.39 -3.76 7.34
N LYS A 24 -0.46 -2.42 7.39
CA LYS A 24 -1.63 -1.63 7.03
C LYS A 24 -1.82 -1.62 5.52
N TRP A 25 -3.07 -1.55 5.11
CA TRP A 25 -3.49 -1.51 3.72
C TRP A 25 -3.90 -0.10 3.31
N TYR A 26 -3.62 0.23 2.05
CA TYR A 26 -3.83 1.56 1.49
C TYR A 26 -4.44 1.45 0.10
N HIS A 27 -5.41 2.33 -0.23
CA HIS A 27 -5.76 2.54 -1.63
C HIS A 27 -4.54 3.10 -2.35
N GLY A 28 -4.23 2.61 -3.55
CA GLY A 28 -3.12 3.12 -4.34
C GLY A 28 -3.20 4.63 -4.58
N LYS A 29 -4.42 5.16 -4.81
CA LYS A 29 -4.66 6.62 -4.96
C LYS A 29 -4.25 7.42 -3.71
N CYS A 30 -4.52 6.90 -2.52
CA CYS A 30 -4.23 7.59 -1.26
C CYS A 30 -2.73 7.69 -0.97
N VAL A 31 -1.93 6.77 -1.52
CA VAL A 31 -0.47 6.71 -1.32
C VAL A 31 0.31 6.95 -2.62
N LYS A 32 -0.35 7.44 -3.68
CA LYS A 32 0.24 7.76 -4.99
C LYS A 32 1.02 6.59 -5.62
N ILE A 33 0.47 5.38 -5.48
CA ILE A 33 0.97 4.16 -6.14
C ILE A 33 -0.09 3.70 -7.15
N THR A 34 0.31 3.60 -8.40
CA THR A 34 -0.49 2.98 -9.47
C THR A 34 -0.17 1.49 -9.57
N PRO A 35 -1.06 0.65 -10.12
CA PRO A 35 -0.77 -0.76 -10.41
C PRO A 35 0.54 -0.95 -11.18
N ALA A 36 0.77 -0.15 -12.23
CA ALA A 36 2.00 -0.19 -13.02
C ALA A 36 3.28 0.12 -12.21
N ARG A 37 3.22 1.13 -11.32
CA ARG A 37 4.32 1.41 -10.39
C ARG A 37 4.51 0.25 -9.42
N ALA A 38 3.41 -0.34 -8.99
CA ALA A 38 3.36 -1.44 -8.07
C ALA A 38 4.09 -2.69 -8.61
N GLU A 39 4.00 -3.00 -9.90
CA GLU A 39 4.71 -4.12 -10.53
C GLU A 39 6.24 -4.06 -10.32
N HIS A 40 6.80 -2.85 -10.22
CA HIS A 40 8.23 -2.63 -10.08
C HIS A 40 8.70 -2.50 -8.62
N ILE A 41 7.77 -2.49 -7.66
CA ILE A 41 8.10 -2.37 -6.22
C ILE A 41 8.28 -3.77 -5.64
N LYS A 42 9.47 -4.09 -5.13
CA LYS A 42 9.68 -5.36 -4.40
C LYS A 42 9.12 -5.32 -2.99
N HIS A 43 9.26 -4.17 -2.34
CA HIS A 43 8.94 -3.95 -0.93
C HIS A 43 8.28 -2.58 -0.82
N TYR A 44 6.98 -2.56 -0.54
CA TYR A 44 6.23 -1.32 -0.41
C TYR A 44 6.23 -0.84 1.04
N ARG A 45 6.60 0.42 1.22
CA ARG A 45 6.55 1.10 2.50
C ARG A 45 5.66 2.32 2.42
N CYS A 46 4.71 2.42 3.34
CA CYS A 46 3.81 3.56 3.39
C CYS A 46 4.55 4.83 3.83
N PRO A 47 4.01 6.03 3.53
CA PRO A 47 4.63 7.30 3.86
C PRO A 47 5.09 7.39 5.33
N GLU A 48 4.22 6.97 6.26
CA GLU A 48 4.50 6.91 7.70
C GLU A 48 5.69 6.04 8.07
N CYS A 49 5.89 4.94 7.35
CA CYS A 49 6.95 4.00 7.66
C CYS A 49 8.26 4.33 6.96
N THR A 50 8.28 5.09 5.85
CA THR A 50 9.47 5.28 4.97
C THR A 50 10.77 5.68 5.69
N ASN A 51 10.71 6.13 6.95
CA ASN A 51 11.82 6.65 7.74
C ASN A 51 12.72 5.63 8.50
N GLY A 52 12.65 4.29 8.30
CA GLY A 52 13.54 3.36 9.05
C GLY A 52 13.81 1.98 8.41
N GLY A 53 14.73 1.85 7.45
CA GLY A 53 14.82 0.75 6.46
C GLY A 53 14.57 -0.70 6.94
N SER A 54 13.78 -1.46 6.16
CA SER A 54 13.65 -2.94 6.20
C SER A 54 13.02 -3.44 4.88
N ASN A 55 13.47 -4.60 4.36
CA ASN A 55 13.01 -5.23 3.09
C ASN A 55 12.01 -6.38 3.38
N SER A 56 10.80 -6.37 2.82
CA SER A 56 9.80 -7.48 2.91
C SER A 56 8.86 -7.51 1.70
N ASN A 57 8.55 -8.70 1.15
CA ASN A 57 7.88 -8.85 -0.16
C ASN A 57 6.50 -8.17 -0.28
N LYS A 58 6.33 -7.41 -1.35
CA LYS A 58 5.12 -6.67 -1.70
C LYS A 58 3.87 -7.56 -1.73
N ARG A 59 2.80 -7.07 -1.09
CA ARG A 59 1.45 -7.63 -1.17
C ARG A 59 0.47 -6.62 -1.75
N VAL A 60 -0.29 -7.05 -2.75
CA VAL A 60 -1.35 -6.26 -3.43
C VAL A 60 -2.65 -7.03 -3.51
N LYS A 61 -3.77 -6.30 -3.61
CA LYS A 61 -5.08 -6.86 -3.96
C LYS A 61 -5.78 -5.89 -4.92
N THR A 62 -6.69 -6.44 -5.72
CA THR A 62 -7.58 -5.73 -6.63
C THR A 62 -9.00 -5.90 -6.13
#